data_AF-G7NQB8-F1
#
_entry.id   AF-G7NQB8-F1
#
_cell.length_a   1.000
_cell.length_b   1.000
_cell.length_c   1.000
_cell.angle_alpha   90.00
_cell.angle_beta   90.00
_cell.angle_gamma   90.00
#
_symmetry.space_group_name_H-M   'P 1'
#
loop_
_entity.id
_entity.type
_entity.pdbx_description
1 polymer ?
#
loop_
_entity_poly.entity_id
_entity_poly.type
_entity_poly.pdbx_seq_one_letter_code
_entity_poly.pdbx_strand_id
1 'polypeptide(L)' 'MLLFCPGCGNGLIVEEGQRCHRFACNRCPYVHNITRKVTNRKYPKLKEVDDVLGGAAAWENVDSTA' A
#
# COMPACT_ATOMS: atom_id res chain seq x y z
N MET A 1 -1.05 -5.12 -5.66
CA MET A 1 -2.22 -5.93 -6.03
C MET A 1 -2.38 -5.83 -7.53
N LEU A 2 -2.49 -6.97 -8.19
CA LEU A 2 -2.77 -7.03 -9.63
C LEU A 2 -4.27 -7.14 -9.82
N LEU A 3 -4.82 -6.34 -10.74
CA LEU A 3 -6.22 -6.37 -11.15
C LEU A 3 -6.28 -6.79 -12.62
N PHE A 4 -7.24 -7.64 -12.96
CA PHE A 4 -7.37 -8.20 -14.30
C PHE A 4 -8.70 -7.80 -14.95
N CYS A 5 -8.67 -7.64 -16.26
CA CYS A 5 -9.84 -7.34 -17.06
C CYS A 5 -10.76 -8.56 -17.16
N PRO A 6 -12.08 -8.44 -16.87
CA PRO A 6 -13.02 -9.56 -16.94
C PRO A 6 -13.23 -10.09 -18.36
N GLY A 7 -13.05 -9.25 -19.41
CA GLY A 7 -13.22 -9.68 -20.80
C GLY A 7 -12.03 -10.44 -21.40
N CYS A 8 -10.80 -10.00 -21.15
CA CYS A 8 -9.60 -10.51 -21.85
C CYS A 8 -8.51 -11.05 -20.92
N GLY A 9 -8.70 -11.04 -19.59
CA GLY A 9 -7.76 -11.57 -18.61
C GLY A 9 -6.44 -10.80 -18.48
N ASN A 10 -6.23 -9.72 -19.24
CA ASN A 10 -5.00 -8.91 -19.16
C ASN A 10 -4.98 -8.02 -17.92
N GLY A 11 -3.78 -7.66 -17.48
CA GLY A 11 -3.58 -6.71 -16.37
C GLY A 11 -4.16 -5.33 -16.69
N LEU A 12 -4.85 -4.76 -15.71
CA LEU A 12 -5.34 -3.39 -15.75
C LEU A 12 -4.26 -2.41 -15.28
N ILE A 13 -4.17 -1.28 -15.97
CA ILE A 13 -3.33 -0.15 -15.60
C ILE A 13 -4.18 1.00 -15.07
N VAL A 14 -3.59 1.87 -14.25
CA VAL A 14 -4.25 3.10 -13.80
C VAL A 14 -3.94 4.21 -14.80
N GLU A 15 -4.98 4.87 -15.31
CA GLU A 15 -4.86 6.04 -16.18
C GLU A 15 -5.76 7.19 -15.70
N GLU A 16 -5.45 8.40 -16.11
CA GLU A 16 -6.25 9.59 -15.83
C GLU A 16 -7.35 9.75 -16.89
N GLY A 17 -8.61 9.78 -16.46
CA GLY A 17 -9.73 10.18 -17.30
C GLY A 17 -10.06 11.67 -17.10
N GLN A 18 -10.98 12.20 -17.91
CA GLN A 18 -11.39 13.62 -17.85
C GLN A 18 -12.02 14.06 -16.52
N ARG A 19 -12.54 13.13 -15.72
CA ARG A 19 -13.21 13.43 -14.43
C ARG A 19 -12.64 12.68 -13.24
N CYS A 20 -12.12 11.47 -13.46
CA CYS A 20 -11.61 10.59 -12.41
C CYS A 20 -10.48 9.70 -12.94
N HIS A 21 -9.66 9.18 -12.04
CA HIS A 21 -8.78 8.06 -12.36
C HIS A 21 -9.60 6.81 -12.69
N ARG A 22 -9.11 6.00 -13.63
CA ARG A 22 -9.77 4.79 -14.11
C ARG A 22 -8.78 3.66 -14.31
N PHE A 23 -9.23 2.44 -14.05
CA PHE A 23 -8.51 1.23 -14.41
C PHE A 23 -8.84 0.86 -15.84
N ALA A 24 -7.86 0.89 -16.74
CA ALA A 24 -8.04 0.62 -18.15
C ALA A 24 -7.25 -0.62 -18.57
N CYS A 25 -7.78 -1.35 -19.56
CA CYS A 25 -7.05 -2.42 -20.21
C CYS A 25 -6.34 -1.91 -21.46
N ASN A 26 -5.09 -2.31 -21.67
CA ASN A 26 -4.32 -1.93 -22.88
C ASN A 26 -4.76 -2.65 -24.16
N ARG A 27 -5.47 -3.78 -24.03
CA ARG A 27 -5.81 -4.65 -25.16
C ARG A 27 -7.30 -4.64 -25.51
N CYS A 28 -8.17 -4.13 -24.64
CA CYS A 28 -9.60 -4.03 -24.91
C CYS A 28 -10.18 -2.73 -24.33
N PRO A 29 -11.36 -2.26 -24.79
CA PRO A 29 -11.95 -0.99 -24.35
C PRO A 29 -12.54 -1.03 -22.93
N TYR A 30 -12.17 -2.02 -22.11
CA TYR A 30 -12.66 -2.12 -20.75
C TYR A 30 -12.02 -1.03 -19.88
N VAL A 31 -12.89 -0.23 -19.26
CA VAL A 31 -12.51 0.82 -18.31
C VAL A 31 -13.39 0.74 -17.06
N HIS A 32 -12.78 0.93 -15.90
CA HIS A 32 -13.49 1.01 -14.63
C HIS A 32 -13.07 2.28 -13.88
N ASN A 33 -14.02 3.20 -13.69
CA ASN A 33 -13.77 4.45 -12.96
C ASN A 33 -13.60 4.19 -11.45
N ILE A 34 -12.63 4.85 -10.83
CA ILE A 34 -12.40 4.77 -9.39
C ILE A 34 -13.35 5.74 -8.68
N THR A 35 -14.44 5.22 -8.11
CA THR A 35 -15.48 6.02 -7.44
C THR A 35 -15.26 6.18 -5.94
N ARG A 36 -14.45 5.31 -5.34
CA ARG A 36 -14.20 5.25 -3.89
C ARG A 36 -12.73 5.01 -3.61
N LYS A 37 -12.30 5.33 -2.38
CA LYS A 37 -10.93 5.09 -1.93
C LYS A 37 -10.62 3.60 -1.94
N VAL A 38 -9.64 3.19 -2.76
CA VAL A 38 -9.08 1.84 -2.80
C VAL A 38 -7.70 1.88 -2.17
N THR A 39 -7.40 0.98 -1.24
CA THR A 39 -6.08 0.89 -0.61
C THR A 39 -5.58 -0.54 -0.60
N ASN A 40 -4.27 -0.73 -0.71
CA ASN A 40 -3.62 -2.00 -0.51
C ASN A 40 -2.47 -1.78 0.47
N ARG A 41 -2.42 -2.56 1.55
CA ARG A 41 -1.40 -2.45 2.59
C ARG A 41 -0.56 -3.71 2.57
N LYS A 42 0.76 -3.54 2.48
CA LYS A 42 1.71 -4.57 2.83
C LYS A 42 2.23 -4.23 4.23
N TYR A 43 2.04 -5.15 5.18
CA TYR A 43 2.64 -5.06 6.50
C TYR A 43 3.97 -5.81 6.46
N PRO A 44 5.11 -5.11 6.32
CA PRO A 44 6.41 -5.78 6.33
C PRO A 44 6.70 -6.33 7.72
N LYS A 45 7.47 -7.41 7.78
CA LYS A 45 8.10 -7.81 9.04
C LYS A 45 9.13 -6.74 9.40
N LEU A 46 8.95 -6.10 10.55
CA LEU A 46 9.96 -5.23 11.12
C LEU A 46 11.20 -6.07 11.44
N LYS A 47 12.38 -5.47 11.33
CA LYS A 47 13.60 -6.11 11.81
C LYS A 47 13.42 -6.39 13.32
N GLU A 48 13.97 -7.51 13.78
CA GLU A 48 14.08 -7.75 15.21
C GLU A 48 14.81 -6.58 15.86
N VAL A 49 14.27 -6.13 16.98
CA VAL A 49 14.92 -5.11 17.80
C VAL A 49 16.10 -5.82 18.45
N ASP A 50 17.28 -5.69 17.85
CA ASP A 50 18.53 -6.16 18.45
C ASP A 50 18.70 -5.49 19.84
N ASP A 51 19.39 -6.19 20.75
CA ASP A 51 19.61 -5.87 22.18
C ASP A 51 20.18 -4.46 22.51
N VAL A 52 20.41 -3.62 21.50
CA VAL A 52 20.90 -2.23 21.63
C VAL A 52 19.84 -1.32 22.25
N LEU A 53 18.56 -1.63 22.04
CA LEU A 53 17.49 -1.12 22.88
C LEU A 53 17.33 -2.15 24.01
N GLY A 54 18.19 -2.08 25.04
CA GLY A 54 17.90 -2.74 26.30
C GLY A 54 16.42 -2.53 26.59
N GLY A 55 15.69 -3.62 26.88
CA GLY A 55 14.23 -3.66 26.79
C GLY A 55 13.50 -2.56 27.59
N ALA A 56 12.18 -2.65 27.75
CA ALA A 56 11.39 -1.61 28.45
C ALA A 56 11.99 -1.14 29.81
N ALA A 57 12.76 -2.00 30.49
CA ALA A 57 13.49 -1.71 31.73
C ALA A 57 14.73 -0.80 31.61
N ALA A 58 15.34 -0.63 30.43
CA ALA A 58 16.55 0.17 30.27
C ALA A 58 16.30 1.68 30.31
N TRP A 59 15.04 2.10 30.15
CA TRP A 59 14.62 3.50 30.21
C TRP A 59 13.90 3.86 31.52
N GLU A 60 13.58 2.88 32.36
CA GLU A 60 12.92 3.13 33.66
C GLU A 60 13.81 3.87 34.66
N ASN A 61 15.14 3.80 34.51
CA ASN A 61 16.11 4.38 35.46
C ASN A 61 17.07 5.39 34.79
N VAL A 62 16.73 5.92 33.62
CA VAL A 62 17.54 6.98 32.99
C VAL A 62 17.13 8.33 33.60
N ASP A 63 18.06 8.94 34.33
CA ASP A 63 17.86 10.25 34.96
C ASP A 63 17.45 11.31 33.94
N SER A 64 16.31 11.97 34.20
CA SER A 64 15.88 13.15 33.46
C SER A 64 16.55 14.38 34.06
N THR A 65 17.50 14.99 33.35
CA THR A 65 18.02 16.31 33.72
C THR A 65 16.95 17.37 33.43
N ALA A 66 16.49 18.05 34.48
CA ALA A 66 15.56 19.19 34.42
C ALA A 66 16.18 20.45 33.80
#